data_AF-A0A959G4S4-F1
#
_entry.id   AF-A0A959G4S4-F1
#
_cell.length_a   1.000
_cell.length_b   1.000
_cell.length_c   1.000
_cell.angle_alpha   90.00
_cell.angle_beta   90.00
_cell.angle_gamma   90.00
#
_symmetry.space_group_name_H-M   'P 1'
#
loop_
_entity.id
_entity.type
_entity.pdbx_description
1 polymer ?
#
loop_
_entity_poly.entity_id
_entity_poly.type
_entity_poly.pdbx_seq_one_letter_code
_entity_poly.pdbx_strand_id
1 'polypeptide(L)'
;MKLFTTGMALLCLLVISCKPDFKESVSHSKHIENGYEVIQEMLLDAIPGSVVEIPEGMYMLDRSISLDGINGVTIRGMGKDKTILSFKGQSSGAEGLRVTADSVTLMDFTIADAKGDAIKLQDCHGVMIKGVKTTWTDGAKATNGAYGLYPVQCEGVTIDSCEASFASDAGIYVGQSRNVVVKNSYAHHNVAGIEIENCVDAQVFNCLTEENTGGLLVFDLPDLELVNGNNCKLYNNIIRNNNFSNFASEGNMVAIVPPGTGIILLAAKNVEVYDNLIEGHKTMGIGITSFHITQLPWKDERYDPYTYDINIHNNTIKRKSAIPDLSKDFGKMVNMLFPGKPQDILYDGILKKDAVGTNPMNICIKDNDADELRFANIDASNDFDNVNKSLEPYACL
;
A
#
# COMPACT_ATOMS: atom_id res chain seq x y z
N MET A 1 -17.83 51.46 -34.43
CA MET A 1 -16.87 52.31 -33.70
C MET A 1 -15.90 51.37 -32.97
N LYS A 2 -14.85 50.93 -33.67
CA LYS A 2 -13.43 51.14 -33.33
C LYS A 2 -13.02 50.81 -31.87
N LEU A 3 -12.17 49.77 -31.79
CA LEU A 3 -11.04 49.50 -30.87
C LEU A 3 -11.28 49.56 -29.35
N PHE A 4 -10.92 48.48 -28.64
CA PHE A 4 -9.62 48.39 -27.96
C PHE A 4 -9.31 46.94 -27.58
N THR A 5 -8.28 46.39 -28.23
CA THR A 5 -7.52 45.21 -27.85
C THR A 5 -6.54 45.58 -26.75
N THR A 6 -6.60 44.92 -25.59
CA THR A 6 -5.50 44.88 -24.63
C THR A 6 -5.11 43.42 -24.41
N GLY A 7 -3.98 43.04 -25.02
CA GLY A 7 -3.35 41.76 -24.82
C GLY A 7 -2.75 41.70 -23.42
N MET A 8 -3.14 40.67 -22.67
CA MET A 8 -2.47 40.28 -21.43
C MET A 8 -1.51 39.15 -21.80
N ALA A 9 -0.21 39.47 -21.86
CA ALA A 9 0.83 38.47 -22.05
C ALA A 9 0.87 37.58 -20.80
N LEU A 10 0.41 36.34 -20.95
CA LEU A 10 0.50 35.31 -19.93
C LEU A 10 1.98 34.92 -19.79
N LEU A 11 2.63 35.39 -18.73
CA LEU A 11 3.98 34.98 -18.39
C LEU A 11 3.92 33.55 -17.85
N CYS A 12 4.05 32.55 -18.74
CA CYS A 12 4.25 31.15 -18.36
C CYS A 12 5.61 31.02 -17.67
N LEU A 13 5.64 31.17 -16.36
CA LEU A 13 6.73 30.68 -15.53
C LEU A 13 6.70 29.15 -15.60
N LEU A 14 7.50 28.59 -16.49
CA LEU A 14 7.89 27.17 -16.48
C LEU A 14 8.64 26.92 -15.18
N VAL A 15 7.90 26.54 -14.14
CA VAL A 15 8.50 25.95 -12.94
C VAL A 15 8.98 24.57 -13.37
N ILE A 16 10.27 24.47 -13.74
CA ILE A 16 10.95 23.20 -13.89
C ILE A 16 10.96 22.57 -12.50
N SER A 17 9.98 21.74 -12.22
CA SER A 17 10.00 20.85 -11.06
C SER A 17 11.14 19.87 -11.31
N CYS A 18 12.32 20.15 -10.76
CA CYS A 18 13.33 19.12 -10.54
C CYS A 18 12.71 18.10 -9.59
N LYS A 19 12.04 17.09 -10.15
CA LYS A 19 11.71 15.88 -9.41
C LYS A 19 13.06 15.30 -8.96
N PRO A 20 13.32 15.13 -7.66
CA PRO A 20 14.44 14.32 -7.25
C PRO A 20 14.16 12.90 -7.74
N ASP A 21 14.88 12.47 -8.78
CA ASP A 21 14.94 11.07 -9.19
C ASP A 21 15.71 10.31 -8.10
N PHE A 22 15.02 9.99 -7.01
CA PHE A 22 15.58 9.17 -5.95
C PHE A 22 15.77 7.77 -6.51
N LYS A 23 17.04 7.39 -6.72
CA LYS A 23 17.44 6.06 -7.16
C LYS A 23 17.98 5.28 -5.97
N GLU A 24 17.68 3.99 -5.95
CA GLU A 24 18.23 3.12 -4.94
C GLU A 24 19.55 2.51 -5.40
N SER A 25 20.58 2.62 -4.56
CA SER A 25 21.84 1.94 -4.82
C SER A 25 21.78 0.52 -4.26
N VAL A 26 21.63 -0.46 -5.16
CA VAL A 26 21.90 -1.87 -4.86
C VAL A 26 23.16 -2.27 -5.61
N SER A 27 24.21 -2.66 -4.88
CA SER A 27 25.51 -3.03 -5.47
C SER A 27 26.21 -4.05 -4.60
N HIS A 28 27.01 -4.92 -5.22
CA HIS A 28 27.84 -5.89 -4.53
C HIS A 28 29.17 -6.04 -5.27
N SER A 29 30.27 -6.34 -4.57
CA SER A 29 31.59 -6.50 -5.20
C SER A 29 31.72 -7.79 -6.02
N LYS A 30 30.96 -8.82 -5.63
CA LYS A 30 30.92 -10.15 -6.27
C LYS A 30 29.65 -10.28 -7.11
N HIS A 31 29.81 -10.27 -8.43
CA HIS A 31 28.76 -10.51 -9.42
C HIS A 31 28.81 -11.95 -9.95
N ILE A 32 27.64 -12.56 -10.15
CA ILE A 32 27.46 -13.94 -10.60
C ILE A 32 26.51 -13.91 -11.81
N GLU A 33 27.07 -13.99 -13.02
CA GLU A 33 26.33 -13.77 -14.29
C GLU A 33 25.31 -14.87 -14.61
N ASN A 34 25.59 -16.13 -14.26
CA ASN A 34 24.67 -17.26 -14.45
C ASN A 34 23.84 -17.50 -13.19
N GLY A 35 23.27 -16.43 -12.64
CA GLY A 35 22.55 -16.50 -11.37
C GLY A 35 21.30 -17.37 -11.44
N TYR A 36 20.59 -17.36 -12.57
CA TYR A 36 19.41 -18.20 -12.77
C TYR A 36 19.73 -19.69 -12.61
N GLU A 37 20.73 -20.21 -13.34
CA GLU A 37 21.07 -21.64 -13.28
C GLU A 37 21.43 -22.04 -11.86
N VAL A 38 22.25 -21.23 -11.17
CA VAL A 38 22.68 -21.51 -9.80
C VAL A 38 21.51 -21.55 -8.83
N ILE A 39 20.63 -20.54 -8.86
CA ILE A 39 19.53 -20.45 -7.89
C ILE A 39 18.43 -21.45 -8.22
N GLN A 40 18.04 -21.61 -9.48
CA GLN A 40 16.97 -22.53 -9.84
C GLN A 40 17.38 -23.99 -9.61
N GLU A 41 18.63 -24.38 -9.86
CA GLU A 41 19.14 -25.72 -9.53
C GLU A 41 19.03 -25.99 -8.02
N MET A 42 19.46 -25.05 -7.18
CA MET A 42 19.31 -25.16 -5.72
C MET A 42 17.84 -25.34 -5.27
N LEU A 43 16.89 -24.68 -5.95
CA LEU A 43 15.46 -24.80 -5.65
C LEU A 43 14.88 -26.14 -6.15
N LEU A 44 15.34 -26.64 -7.30
CA LEU A 44 14.90 -27.93 -7.85
C LEU A 44 15.40 -29.12 -7.02
N ASP A 45 16.58 -28.99 -6.41
CA ASP A 45 17.15 -30.02 -5.53
C ASP A 45 16.53 -30.02 -4.12
N ALA A 46 15.73 -29.00 -3.79
CA ALA A 46 15.09 -28.91 -2.49
C ALA A 46 14.08 -30.04 -2.27
N ILE A 47 14.17 -30.65 -1.09
CA ILE A 47 13.18 -31.61 -0.59
C ILE A 47 12.41 -30.99 0.59
N PRO A 48 11.26 -31.56 1.01
CA PRO A 48 10.50 -31.00 2.11
C PRO A 48 11.32 -30.79 3.39
N GLY A 49 11.22 -29.60 3.98
CA GLY A 49 11.99 -29.22 5.18
C GLY A 49 13.42 -28.71 4.92
N SER A 50 13.85 -28.60 3.66
CA SER A 50 15.21 -28.15 3.31
C SER A 50 15.44 -26.68 3.64
N VAL A 51 16.70 -26.35 3.95
CA VAL A 51 17.19 -24.97 3.94
C VAL A 51 18.06 -24.79 2.70
N VAL A 52 17.55 -24.01 1.74
CA VAL A 52 18.30 -23.54 0.58
C VAL A 52 19.05 -22.28 0.99
N GLU A 53 20.32 -22.44 1.36
CA GLU A 53 21.19 -21.32 1.73
C GLU A 53 21.89 -20.75 0.50
N ILE A 54 21.64 -19.47 0.20
CA ILE A 54 22.20 -18.73 -0.92
C ILE A 54 23.38 -17.88 -0.40
N PRO A 55 24.63 -18.17 -0.81
CA PRO A 55 25.80 -17.42 -0.38
C PRO A 55 25.73 -15.92 -0.71
N GLU A 56 26.64 -15.15 -0.10
CA GLU A 56 26.80 -13.73 -0.46
C GLU A 56 27.22 -13.57 -1.94
N GLY A 57 26.66 -12.54 -2.57
CA GLY A 57 26.81 -12.27 -3.99
C GLY A 57 25.62 -11.50 -4.57
N MET A 58 25.87 -10.83 -5.69
CA MET A 58 24.84 -10.34 -6.60
C MET A 58 24.70 -11.33 -7.75
N TYR A 59 23.60 -12.07 -7.75
CA TYR A 59 23.23 -13.03 -8.77
C TYR A 59 22.44 -12.29 -9.86
N MET A 60 22.88 -12.42 -11.11
CA MET A 60 22.19 -11.86 -12.26
C MET A 60 21.21 -12.91 -12.80
N LEU A 61 19.92 -12.58 -12.83
CA LEU A 61 18.86 -13.48 -13.30
C LEU A 61 18.17 -12.85 -14.50
N ASP A 62 18.10 -13.60 -15.60
CA ASP A 62 17.45 -13.16 -16.84
C ASP A 62 16.00 -13.68 -16.98
N ARG A 63 15.52 -14.45 -16.00
CA ARG A 63 14.17 -15.03 -15.96
C ARG A 63 13.71 -15.35 -14.54
N SER A 64 12.40 -15.48 -14.37
CA SER A 64 11.77 -15.83 -13.08
C SER A 64 12.30 -17.15 -12.50
N ILE A 65 12.45 -17.20 -11.18
CA ILE A 65 12.69 -18.45 -10.42
C ILE A 65 11.42 -18.90 -9.71
N SER A 66 11.27 -20.21 -9.50
CA SER A 66 10.11 -20.75 -8.78
C SER A 66 10.42 -21.90 -7.82
N LEU A 67 9.57 -22.00 -6.80
CA LEU A 67 9.44 -23.13 -5.89
C LEU A 67 7.99 -23.62 -5.91
N ASP A 68 7.75 -24.77 -6.52
CA ASP A 68 6.42 -25.31 -6.77
C ASP A 68 6.25 -26.69 -6.12
N GLY A 69 5.28 -26.83 -5.22
CA GLY A 69 4.84 -28.12 -4.66
C GLY A 69 5.75 -28.76 -3.59
N ILE A 70 6.83 -28.09 -3.16
CA ILE A 70 7.74 -28.61 -2.14
C ILE A 70 7.58 -27.84 -0.82
N ASN A 71 6.87 -28.46 0.13
CA ASN A 71 6.48 -27.82 1.38
C ASN A 71 7.63 -27.75 2.41
N GLY A 72 7.59 -26.79 3.31
CA GLY A 72 8.51 -26.69 4.44
C GLY A 72 9.90 -26.14 4.10
N VAL A 73 10.09 -25.61 2.89
CA VAL A 73 11.39 -25.11 2.43
C VAL A 73 11.68 -23.73 3.02
N THR A 74 12.90 -23.54 3.49
CA THR A 74 13.45 -22.22 3.82
C THR A 74 14.43 -21.78 2.73
N ILE A 75 14.17 -20.64 2.08
CA ILE A 75 15.12 -19.97 1.19
C ILE A 75 15.79 -18.85 1.99
N ARG A 76 17.11 -18.95 2.20
CA ARG A 76 17.86 -18.07 3.09
C ARG A 76 19.08 -17.46 2.41
N GLY A 77 19.21 -16.14 2.43
CA GLY A 77 20.45 -15.43 2.09
C GLY A 77 21.32 -15.12 3.32
N MET A 78 22.41 -14.39 3.10
CA MET A 78 23.36 -13.99 4.15
C MET A 78 23.06 -12.60 4.76
N GLY A 79 21.90 -12.04 4.45
CA GLY A 79 21.48 -10.68 4.78
C GLY A 79 21.02 -9.93 3.52
N LYS A 80 20.00 -9.08 3.64
CA LYS A 80 19.47 -8.29 2.51
C LYS A 80 20.54 -7.48 1.76
N ASP A 81 21.58 -7.02 2.45
CA ASP A 81 22.67 -6.25 1.83
C ASP A 81 23.83 -7.12 1.31
N LYS A 82 23.77 -8.45 1.49
CA LYS A 82 24.84 -9.40 1.12
C LYS A 82 24.44 -10.38 0.03
N THR A 83 23.20 -10.87 0.06
CA THR A 83 22.65 -11.77 -0.96
C THR A 83 21.60 -11.01 -1.76
N ILE A 84 21.92 -10.72 -3.02
CA ILE A 84 21.09 -9.95 -3.93
C ILE A 84 20.78 -10.79 -5.17
N LEU A 85 19.49 -10.95 -5.46
CA LEU A 85 18.98 -11.54 -6.69
C LEU A 85 18.52 -10.40 -7.60
N SER A 86 19.35 -10.02 -8.57
CA SER A 86 19.06 -8.93 -9.49
C SER A 86 18.49 -9.46 -10.80
N PHE A 87 17.28 -9.01 -11.12
CA PHE A 87 16.56 -9.30 -12.36
C PHE A 87 16.77 -8.20 -13.41
N LYS A 88 17.83 -7.40 -13.25
CA LYS A 88 18.16 -6.33 -14.20
C LYS A 88 18.46 -6.95 -15.57
N GLY A 89 17.58 -6.68 -16.53
CA GLY A 89 17.64 -7.27 -17.86
C GLY A 89 16.82 -8.56 -18.02
N GLN A 90 15.90 -8.86 -17.10
CA GLN A 90 14.97 -9.98 -17.19
C GLN A 90 14.28 -10.02 -18.56
N SER A 91 14.53 -11.11 -19.29
CA SER A 91 14.06 -11.36 -20.65
C SER A 91 12.83 -12.26 -20.69
N SER A 92 12.60 -13.07 -19.65
CA SER A 92 11.51 -14.05 -19.57
C SER A 92 10.82 -14.06 -18.20
N GLY A 93 9.53 -14.39 -18.19
CA GLY A 93 8.68 -14.31 -16.99
C GLY A 93 8.40 -12.87 -16.54
N ALA A 94 7.53 -12.73 -15.55
CA ALA A 94 7.19 -11.44 -14.95
C ALA A 94 7.76 -11.35 -13.54
N GLU A 95 7.59 -12.39 -12.74
CA GLU A 95 7.95 -12.37 -11.33
C GLU A 95 9.47 -12.50 -11.12
N GLY A 96 9.98 -12.00 -10.01
CA GLY A 96 11.31 -12.35 -9.51
C GLY A 96 11.31 -13.79 -8.99
N LEU A 97 10.60 -14.01 -7.88
CA LEU A 97 10.37 -15.32 -7.27
C LEU A 97 8.87 -15.62 -7.19
N ARG A 98 8.46 -16.78 -7.72
CA ARG A 98 7.11 -17.33 -7.55
C ARG A 98 7.14 -18.56 -6.64
N VAL A 99 6.24 -18.61 -5.67
CA VAL A 99 6.09 -19.74 -4.74
C VAL A 99 4.65 -20.23 -4.72
N THR A 100 4.47 -21.54 -4.88
CA THR A 100 3.22 -22.25 -4.62
C THR A 100 3.53 -23.51 -3.81
N ALA A 101 3.65 -23.34 -2.49
CA ALA A 101 3.95 -24.40 -1.53
C ALA A 101 3.62 -23.95 -0.10
N ASP A 102 3.33 -24.90 0.78
CA ASP A 102 3.02 -24.63 2.19
C ASP A 102 4.28 -24.60 3.07
N SER A 103 4.18 -23.93 4.23
CA SER A 103 5.22 -23.87 5.26
C SER A 103 6.54 -23.29 4.75
N VAL A 104 6.49 -22.33 3.82
CA VAL A 104 7.67 -21.72 3.21
C VAL A 104 8.18 -20.54 4.04
N THR A 105 9.50 -20.49 4.23
CA THR A 105 10.19 -19.35 4.84
C THR A 105 11.13 -18.68 3.85
N LEU A 106 10.98 -17.38 3.62
CA LEU A 106 11.90 -16.54 2.85
C LEU A 106 12.67 -15.64 3.82
N MET A 107 14.00 -15.66 3.78
CA MET A 107 14.80 -14.97 4.81
C MET A 107 16.09 -14.32 4.30
N ASP A 108 16.33 -13.08 4.69
CA ASP A 108 17.65 -12.42 4.63
C ASP A 108 18.28 -12.30 3.21
N PHE A 109 17.50 -11.90 2.20
CA PHE A 109 18.01 -11.57 0.85
C PHE A 109 17.25 -10.40 0.22
N THR A 110 17.78 -9.89 -0.89
CA THR A 110 17.13 -8.87 -1.73
C THR A 110 16.68 -9.45 -3.06
N ILE A 111 15.48 -9.11 -3.53
CA ILE A 111 15.10 -9.17 -4.95
C ILE A 111 15.06 -7.76 -5.52
N ALA A 112 15.80 -7.53 -6.61
CA ALA A 112 15.87 -6.23 -7.25
C ALA A 112 15.52 -6.32 -8.74
N ASP A 113 14.85 -5.28 -9.26
CA ASP A 113 14.64 -5.04 -10.69
C ASP A 113 13.84 -6.13 -11.43
N ALA A 114 12.93 -6.83 -10.74
CA ALA A 114 11.99 -7.75 -11.40
C ALA A 114 11.13 -6.99 -12.44
N LYS A 115 10.82 -7.64 -13.56
CA LYS A 115 10.02 -7.01 -14.63
C LYS A 115 8.58 -6.74 -14.18
N GLY A 116 8.01 -7.68 -13.43
CA GLY A 116 6.72 -7.62 -12.74
C GLY A 116 6.95 -7.76 -11.24
N ASP A 117 6.08 -8.49 -10.54
CA ASP A 117 6.12 -8.63 -9.08
C ASP A 117 7.45 -9.19 -8.57
N ALA A 118 7.99 -8.65 -7.48
CA ALA A 118 9.28 -9.12 -6.99
C ALA A 118 9.16 -10.51 -6.34
N ILE A 119 8.26 -10.69 -5.37
CA ILE A 119 8.01 -11.98 -4.72
C ILE A 119 6.50 -12.24 -4.68
N LYS A 120 6.05 -13.26 -5.41
CA LYS A 120 4.66 -13.72 -5.39
C LYS A 120 4.56 -15.07 -4.69
N LEU A 121 3.78 -15.12 -3.60
CA LEU A 121 3.37 -16.38 -2.97
C LEU A 121 1.87 -16.54 -3.19
N GLN A 122 1.47 -17.62 -3.84
CA GLN A 122 0.08 -17.83 -4.21
C GLN A 122 -0.40 -19.18 -3.71
N ASP A 123 -1.61 -19.22 -3.16
CA ASP A 123 -2.27 -20.45 -2.69
C ASP A 123 -1.43 -21.22 -1.65
N CYS A 124 -0.83 -20.49 -0.69
CA CYS A 124 0.11 -21.02 0.31
C CYS A 124 -0.46 -20.98 1.74
N HIS A 125 -0.16 -22.01 2.55
CA HIS A 125 -0.47 -22.04 3.99
C HIS A 125 0.81 -21.97 4.83
N GLY A 126 0.86 -21.08 5.81
CA GLY A 126 1.99 -20.95 6.73
C GLY A 126 3.22 -20.34 6.06
N VAL A 127 3.12 -19.06 5.66
CA VAL A 127 4.22 -18.33 5.02
C VAL A 127 4.92 -17.43 6.04
N MET A 128 6.25 -17.45 6.04
CA MET A 128 7.07 -16.46 6.75
C MET A 128 8.02 -15.75 5.79
N ILE A 129 7.96 -14.42 5.73
CA ILE A 129 8.93 -13.57 5.04
C ILE A 129 9.64 -12.72 6.09
N LYS A 130 10.96 -12.85 6.21
CA LYS A 130 11.72 -12.19 7.27
C LYS A 130 13.01 -11.56 6.78
N GLY A 131 13.23 -10.28 7.05
CA GLY A 131 14.49 -9.63 6.67
C GLY A 131 14.73 -9.55 5.16
N VAL A 132 13.67 -9.67 4.36
CA VAL A 132 13.72 -9.63 2.90
C VAL A 132 13.52 -8.20 2.42
N LYS A 133 14.22 -7.85 1.34
CA LYS A 133 14.10 -6.55 0.67
C LYS A 133 13.66 -6.69 -0.78
N THR A 134 12.79 -5.79 -1.23
CA THR A 134 12.39 -5.68 -2.64
C THR A 134 12.53 -4.24 -3.12
N THR A 135 13.07 -4.04 -4.34
CA THR A 135 13.28 -2.69 -4.88
C THR A 135 13.43 -2.66 -6.41
N TRP A 136 13.11 -1.51 -7.01
CA TRP A 136 13.49 -1.16 -8.38
C TRP A 136 14.54 -0.05 -8.35
N THR A 137 15.77 -0.41 -8.74
CA THR A 137 16.98 0.42 -8.55
C THR A 137 16.98 1.70 -9.37
N ASP A 138 16.23 1.71 -10.47
CA ASP A 138 16.06 2.88 -11.32
C ASP A 138 15.08 3.93 -10.75
N GLY A 139 14.49 3.66 -9.57
CA GLY A 139 13.52 4.51 -8.91
C GLY A 139 12.09 4.30 -9.42
N ALA A 140 11.20 5.21 -9.05
CA ALA A 140 9.76 5.10 -9.32
C ALA A 140 9.42 5.22 -10.81
N LYS A 141 8.85 4.16 -11.39
CA LYS A 141 8.33 4.14 -12.77
C LYS A 141 7.05 3.35 -12.83
N ALA A 142 6.11 3.79 -13.67
CA ALA A 142 4.87 3.05 -13.93
C ALA A 142 5.09 1.66 -14.56
N THR A 143 6.29 1.45 -15.14
CA THR A 143 6.71 0.16 -15.72
C THR A 143 7.37 -0.78 -14.72
N ASN A 144 7.55 -0.38 -13.46
CA ASN A 144 8.03 -1.28 -12.41
C ASN A 144 6.96 -2.33 -12.11
N GLY A 145 7.37 -3.43 -11.46
CA GLY A 145 6.42 -4.40 -10.95
C GLY A 145 5.40 -3.78 -10.00
N ALA A 146 4.19 -4.35 -10.00
CA ALA A 146 3.10 -3.86 -9.19
C ALA A 146 3.42 -4.05 -7.70
N TYR A 147 3.87 -5.26 -7.33
CA TYR A 147 4.03 -5.61 -5.92
C TYR A 147 5.46 -6.02 -5.56
N GLY A 148 5.96 -5.50 -4.44
CA GLY A 148 7.22 -5.96 -3.85
C GLY A 148 7.07 -7.34 -3.20
N LEU A 149 6.41 -7.38 -2.04
CA LEU A 149 5.96 -8.63 -1.42
C LEU A 149 4.48 -8.85 -1.75
N TYR A 150 4.13 -10.03 -2.26
CA TYR A 150 2.79 -10.36 -2.73
C TYR A 150 2.32 -11.76 -2.31
N PRO A 151 2.00 -12.01 -1.02
CA PRO A 151 1.17 -13.15 -0.64
C PRO A 151 -0.29 -12.91 -1.05
N VAL A 152 -0.87 -13.88 -1.75
CA VAL A 152 -2.25 -13.84 -2.21
C VAL A 152 -2.92 -15.20 -2.13
N GLN A 153 -4.19 -15.22 -1.73
CA GLN A 153 -4.92 -16.48 -1.48
C GLN A 153 -4.18 -17.37 -0.45
N CYS A 154 -3.59 -16.75 0.57
CA CYS A 154 -2.81 -17.45 1.59
C CYS A 154 -3.55 -17.55 2.93
N GLU A 155 -3.15 -18.51 3.75
CA GLU A 155 -3.56 -18.59 5.16
C GLU A 155 -2.33 -18.65 6.07
N GLY A 156 -2.29 -17.82 7.11
CA GLY A 156 -1.17 -17.77 8.06
C GLY A 156 0.06 -17.12 7.44
N VAL A 157 -0.03 -15.83 7.14
CA VAL A 157 1.05 -15.03 6.54
C VAL A 157 1.72 -14.20 7.63
N THR A 158 3.05 -14.30 7.76
CA THR A 158 3.86 -13.40 8.59
C THR A 158 4.92 -12.70 7.75
N ILE A 159 4.87 -11.38 7.71
CA ILE A 159 5.91 -10.51 7.13
C ILE A 159 6.56 -9.74 8.28
N ASP A 160 7.86 -9.93 8.50
CA ASP A 160 8.59 -9.35 9.63
C ASP A 160 9.90 -8.72 9.17
N SER A 161 10.20 -7.50 9.61
CA SER A 161 11.51 -6.87 9.39
C SER A 161 11.88 -6.75 7.91
N CYS A 162 10.89 -6.57 7.03
CA CYS A 162 11.09 -6.49 5.59
C CYS A 162 11.17 -5.03 5.11
N GLU A 163 11.72 -4.84 3.92
CA GLU A 163 11.84 -3.52 3.27
C GLU A 163 11.30 -3.60 1.84
N ALA A 164 10.48 -2.63 1.44
CA ALA A 164 9.94 -2.60 0.08
C ALA A 164 9.86 -1.17 -0.48
N SER A 165 10.34 -1.00 -1.70
CA SER A 165 10.43 0.32 -2.32
C SER A 165 10.23 0.31 -3.82
N PHE A 166 9.74 1.44 -4.33
CA PHE A 166 9.55 1.72 -5.76
C PHE A 166 8.63 0.77 -6.53
N ALA A 167 7.77 0.02 -5.83
CA ALA A 167 6.70 -0.74 -6.45
C ALA A 167 5.67 0.20 -7.08
N SER A 168 5.20 -0.12 -8.29
CA SER A 168 4.23 0.71 -9.03
C SER A 168 2.81 0.63 -8.47
N ASP A 169 2.55 -0.36 -7.62
CA ASP A 169 1.31 -0.53 -6.88
C ASP A 169 1.58 -0.49 -5.37
N ALA A 170 1.94 -1.61 -4.73
CA ALA A 170 2.26 -1.62 -3.31
C ALA A 170 3.63 -2.23 -2.99
N GLY A 171 4.35 -1.62 -2.05
CA GLY A 171 5.61 -2.19 -1.55
C GLY A 171 5.39 -3.54 -0.88
N ILE A 172 4.49 -3.56 0.11
CA ILE A 172 4.04 -4.78 0.79
C ILE A 172 2.55 -4.92 0.55
N TYR A 173 2.16 -5.90 -0.25
CA TYR A 173 0.77 -6.23 -0.53
C TYR A 173 0.43 -7.57 0.10
N VAL A 174 -0.72 -7.70 0.76
CA VAL A 174 -1.31 -9.00 1.11
C VAL A 174 -2.76 -9.01 0.68
N GLY A 175 -3.13 -9.93 -0.21
CA GLY A 175 -4.46 -9.96 -0.82
C GLY A 175 -5.21 -11.26 -0.58
N GLN A 176 -6.53 -11.20 -0.46
CA GLN A 176 -7.42 -12.37 -0.45
C GLN A 176 -6.97 -13.46 0.54
N SER A 177 -6.44 -13.06 1.70
CA SER A 177 -5.74 -13.97 2.63
C SER A 177 -6.37 -13.96 4.03
N ARG A 178 -6.06 -14.98 4.83
CA ARG A 178 -6.54 -15.12 6.22
C ARG A 178 -5.39 -15.18 7.21
N ASN A 179 -5.58 -14.68 8.42
CA ASN A 179 -4.60 -14.73 9.51
C ASN A 179 -3.26 -14.08 9.08
N VAL A 180 -3.29 -12.77 8.86
CA VAL A 180 -2.17 -11.99 8.30
C VAL A 180 -1.52 -11.15 9.40
N VAL A 181 -0.19 -11.18 9.47
CA VAL A 181 0.62 -10.33 10.34
C VAL A 181 1.71 -9.66 9.52
N VAL A 182 1.71 -8.33 9.46
CA VAL A 182 2.79 -7.52 8.92
C VAL A 182 3.37 -6.68 10.05
N LYS A 183 4.67 -6.82 10.33
CA LYS A 183 5.29 -6.10 11.46
C LYS A 183 6.73 -5.70 11.23
N ASN A 184 7.17 -4.70 11.99
CA ASN A 184 8.57 -4.21 12.03
C ASN A 184 9.13 -3.87 10.63
N SER A 185 8.28 -3.59 9.66
CA SER A 185 8.65 -3.49 8.24
C SER A 185 8.68 -2.04 7.78
N TYR A 186 9.47 -1.78 6.74
CA TYR A 186 9.70 -0.45 6.19
C TYR A 186 9.25 -0.38 4.74
N ALA A 187 8.26 0.45 4.43
CA ALA A 187 7.80 0.66 3.06
C ALA A 187 7.94 2.13 2.66
N HIS A 188 8.65 2.40 1.55
CA HIS A 188 8.92 3.77 1.12
C HIS A 188 8.99 3.94 -0.39
N HIS A 189 8.63 5.13 -0.89
CA HIS A 189 8.71 5.47 -2.31
C HIS A 189 7.87 4.55 -3.24
N ASN A 190 6.85 3.90 -2.70
CA ASN A 190 5.85 3.14 -3.46
C ASN A 190 4.63 4.02 -3.77
N VAL A 191 3.68 3.51 -4.55
CA VAL A 191 2.34 4.12 -4.58
C VAL A 191 1.64 3.87 -3.24
N ALA A 192 1.37 2.61 -2.91
CA ALA A 192 0.94 2.19 -1.57
C ALA A 192 2.14 1.66 -0.77
N GLY A 193 2.33 2.12 0.46
CA GLY A 193 3.36 1.57 1.34
C GLY A 193 3.06 0.12 1.69
N ILE A 194 1.98 -0.09 2.44
CA ILE A 194 1.45 -1.42 2.77
C ILE A 194 -0.03 -1.46 2.42
N GLU A 195 -0.46 -2.51 1.73
CA GLU A 195 -1.84 -2.74 1.35
C GLU A 195 -2.32 -4.11 1.87
N ILE A 196 -3.48 -4.09 2.53
CA ILE A 196 -4.23 -5.27 2.95
C ILE A 196 -5.52 -5.29 2.13
N GLU A 197 -5.62 -6.21 1.18
CA GLU A 197 -6.75 -6.32 0.26
C GLU A 197 -7.59 -7.57 0.57
N ASN A 198 -8.88 -7.42 0.80
CA ASN A 198 -9.85 -8.52 0.93
C ASN A 198 -9.42 -9.60 1.97
N CYS A 199 -8.67 -9.21 3.00
CA CYS A 199 -8.19 -10.14 4.03
C CYS A 199 -9.16 -10.30 5.19
N VAL A 200 -9.14 -11.47 5.82
CA VAL A 200 -9.83 -11.73 7.10
C VAL A 200 -8.81 -11.94 8.21
N ASP A 201 -8.96 -11.20 9.30
CA ASP A 201 -8.07 -11.22 10.46
C ASP A 201 -6.63 -10.81 10.08
N ALA A 202 -6.42 -9.50 9.90
CA ALA A 202 -5.14 -8.91 9.55
C ALA A 202 -4.63 -7.93 10.61
N GLN A 203 -3.33 -7.90 10.83
CA GLN A 203 -2.68 -6.97 11.76
C GLN A 203 -1.43 -6.36 11.13
N VAL A 204 -1.34 -5.03 11.17
CA VAL A 204 -0.17 -4.27 10.70
C VAL A 204 0.34 -3.40 11.85
N PHE A 205 1.55 -3.67 12.34
CA PHE A 205 2.08 -2.95 13.50
C PHE A 205 3.59 -2.78 13.57
N ASN A 206 4.04 -1.74 14.27
CA ASN A 206 5.45 -1.36 14.37
C ASN A 206 6.12 -1.15 13.00
N CYS A 207 5.34 -0.82 11.97
CA CYS A 207 5.87 -0.53 10.64
C CYS A 207 6.17 0.97 10.49
N LEU A 208 7.11 1.27 9.60
CA LEU A 208 7.38 2.62 9.12
C LEU A 208 6.90 2.72 7.66
N THR A 209 5.97 3.63 7.38
CA THR A 209 5.56 3.96 6.01
C THR A 209 5.80 5.43 5.75
N GLU A 210 6.75 5.75 4.87
CA GLU A 210 7.08 7.13 4.54
C GLU A 210 7.44 7.35 3.07
N GLU A 211 7.22 8.57 2.60
CA GLU A 211 7.51 8.98 1.23
C GLU A 211 6.87 8.04 0.18
N ASN A 212 5.73 7.42 0.49
CA ASN A 212 4.86 6.77 -0.50
C ASN A 212 3.83 7.78 -1.03
N THR A 213 2.95 7.37 -1.95
CA THR A 213 1.75 8.16 -2.29
C THR A 213 0.71 8.05 -1.17
N GLY A 214 0.42 6.82 -0.75
CA GLY A 214 -0.42 6.46 0.39
C GLY A 214 0.37 5.57 1.36
N GLY A 215 0.20 5.76 2.67
CA GLY A 215 0.94 5.02 3.69
C GLY A 215 0.45 3.58 3.88
N LEU A 216 -0.75 3.44 4.47
CA LEU A 216 -1.40 2.15 4.72
C LEU A 216 -2.78 2.11 4.05
N LEU A 217 -3.07 1.08 3.27
CA LEU A 217 -4.36 0.90 2.62
C LEU A 217 -5.02 -0.38 3.13
N VAL A 218 -6.29 -0.30 3.52
CA VAL A 218 -7.14 -1.46 3.80
C VAL A 218 -8.29 -1.42 2.82
N PHE A 219 -8.18 -2.22 1.77
CA PHE A 219 -9.13 -2.25 0.66
C PHE A 219 -9.94 -3.53 0.70
N ASP A 220 -11.23 -3.41 0.41
CA ASP A 220 -12.08 -4.54 0.05
C ASP A 220 -12.65 -4.25 -1.33
N LEU A 221 -12.24 -5.01 -2.34
CA LEU A 221 -12.57 -4.80 -3.75
C LEU A 221 -13.55 -5.86 -4.25
N PRO A 222 -14.45 -5.51 -5.19
CA PRO A 222 -15.40 -6.45 -5.76
C PRO A 222 -14.76 -7.40 -6.76
N ASP A 223 -15.55 -8.38 -7.22
CA ASP A 223 -15.24 -9.24 -8.37
C ASP A 223 -13.96 -10.09 -8.20
N LEU A 224 -13.61 -10.40 -6.95
CA LEU A 224 -12.49 -11.26 -6.54
C LEU A 224 -12.97 -12.60 -5.96
N GLU A 225 -12.06 -13.55 -5.75
CA GLU A 225 -12.40 -14.85 -5.19
C GLU A 225 -12.87 -14.72 -3.74
N LEU A 226 -12.04 -14.06 -2.92
CA LEU A 226 -12.40 -13.64 -1.58
C LEU A 226 -12.85 -12.18 -1.61
N VAL A 227 -14.06 -11.91 -1.12
CA VAL A 227 -14.63 -10.57 -0.93
C VAL A 227 -15.13 -10.44 0.51
N ASN A 228 -15.34 -9.20 0.96
CA ASN A 228 -15.78 -8.88 2.32
C ASN A 228 -14.74 -9.24 3.38
N GLY A 229 -13.49 -8.87 3.11
CA GLY A 229 -12.43 -8.83 4.12
C GLY A 229 -12.87 -8.03 5.36
N ASN A 230 -12.42 -8.44 6.53
CA ASN A 230 -12.81 -7.83 7.80
C ASN A 230 -11.78 -8.13 8.90
N ASN A 231 -11.93 -7.44 10.04
CA ASN A 231 -11.11 -7.61 11.23
C ASN A 231 -9.65 -7.22 10.97
N CYS A 232 -9.42 -5.97 10.56
CA CYS A 232 -8.06 -5.45 10.37
C CYS A 232 -7.66 -4.53 11.53
N LYS A 233 -6.42 -4.65 12.02
CA LYS A 233 -5.87 -3.78 13.06
C LYS A 233 -4.61 -3.09 12.57
N LEU A 234 -4.57 -1.76 12.65
CA LEU A 234 -3.41 -0.93 12.30
C LEU A 234 -2.93 -0.22 13.56
N TYR A 235 -1.79 -0.60 14.11
CA TYR A 235 -1.36 -0.03 15.39
C TYR A 235 0.14 0.12 15.60
N ASN A 236 0.54 1.06 16.46
CA ASN A 236 1.96 1.35 16.75
C ASN A 236 2.81 1.62 15.50
N ASN A 237 2.20 2.11 14.41
CA ASN A 237 2.93 2.44 13.19
C ASN A 237 3.38 3.90 13.19
N ILE A 238 4.46 4.16 12.46
CA ILE A 238 4.87 5.52 12.09
C ILE A 238 4.52 5.69 10.61
N ILE A 239 3.55 6.56 10.34
CA ILE A 239 3.01 6.81 9.01
C ILE A 239 3.26 8.28 8.74
N ARG A 240 4.27 8.61 7.93
CA ARG A 240 4.71 9.99 7.81
C ARG A 240 5.07 10.42 6.40
N ASN A 241 4.75 11.66 6.05
CA ASN A 241 5.18 12.30 4.81
C ASN A 241 4.93 11.47 3.53
N ASN A 242 3.87 10.65 3.50
CA ASN A 242 3.46 9.93 2.29
C ASN A 242 2.89 10.91 1.26
N ASN A 243 3.78 11.70 0.63
CA ASN A 243 3.50 12.82 -0.26
C ASN A 243 4.03 12.60 -1.69
N PHE A 244 4.65 11.44 -1.92
CA PHE A 244 5.29 11.08 -3.18
C PHE A 244 4.29 11.05 -4.32
N SER A 245 4.78 11.27 -5.54
CA SER A 245 3.90 11.31 -6.71
C SER A 245 3.32 9.92 -6.96
N ASN A 246 2.04 9.84 -7.31
CA ASN A 246 1.43 8.59 -7.74
C ASN A 246 1.94 8.25 -9.15
N PHE A 247 2.52 7.07 -9.32
CA PHE A 247 3.07 6.56 -10.57
C PHE A 247 2.46 5.22 -10.98
N ALA A 248 1.32 4.84 -10.40
CA ALA A 248 0.60 3.63 -10.80
C ALA A 248 0.11 3.76 -12.24
N SER A 249 0.00 2.62 -12.92
CA SER A 249 -0.60 2.55 -14.24
C SER A 249 -2.08 2.92 -14.19
N GLU A 250 -2.56 3.63 -15.22
CA GLU A 250 -3.98 3.98 -15.33
C GLU A 250 -4.84 2.70 -15.35
N GLY A 251 -5.94 2.71 -14.60
CA GLY A 251 -6.85 1.58 -14.45
C GLY A 251 -6.63 0.75 -13.18
N ASN A 252 -5.46 0.81 -12.55
CA ASN A 252 -5.26 0.19 -11.23
C ASN A 252 -6.03 0.97 -10.15
N MET A 253 -6.54 0.27 -9.13
CA MET A 253 -7.29 0.90 -8.04
C MET A 253 -6.44 1.91 -7.26
N VAL A 254 -5.16 1.64 -7.01
CA VAL A 254 -4.29 2.61 -6.33
C VAL A 254 -3.98 3.85 -7.18
N ALA A 255 -4.29 3.86 -8.48
CA ALA A 255 -4.06 5.02 -9.35
C ALA A 255 -4.94 6.22 -8.98
N ILE A 256 -6.05 6.01 -8.26
CA ILE A 256 -6.91 7.09 -7.77
C ILE A 256 -6.43 7.69 -6.43
N VAL A 257 -5.49 7.03 -5.73
CA VAL A 257 -4.99 7.48 -4.43
C VAL A 257 -4.25 8.81 -4.59
N PRO A 258 -4.70 9.90 -3.94
CA PRO A 258 -4.03 11.17 -4.03
C PRO A 258 -2.71 11.14 -3.24
N PRO A 259 -1.60 11.65 -3.81
CA PRO A 259 -0.40 11.98 -3.04
C PRO A 259 -0.74 12.73 -1.75
N GLY A 260 -0.12 12.37 -0.64
CA GLY A 260 -0.41 13.02 0.64
C GLY A 260 -1.44 12.31 1.48
N THR A 261 -1.47 10.98 1.42
CA THR A 261 -2.46 10.18 2.14
C THR A 261 -1.78 9.32 3.19
N GLY A 262 -2.25 9.38 4.44
CA GLY A 262 -1.77 8.51 5.51
C GLY A 262 -2.36 7.11 5.41
N ILE A 263 -3.66 6.99 5.69
CA ILE A 263 -4.42 5.75 5.70
C ILE A 263 -5.67 5.88 4.82
N ILE A 264 -6.05 4.84 4.07
CA ILE A 264 -7.39 4.73 3.48
C ILE A 264 -8.03 3.41 3.90
N LEU A 265 -9.28 3.50 4.33
CA LEU A 265 -10.17 2.39 4.60
C LEU A 265 -11.25 2.39 3.51
N LEU A 266 -11.13 1.50 2.52
CA LEU A 266 -12.04 1.41 1.37
C LEU A 266 -12.90 0.16 1.47
N ALA A 267 -14.23 0.33 1.56
CA ALA A 267 -15.20 -0.73 1.86
C ALA A 267 -14.79 -1.61 3.07
N ALA A 268 -14.08 -1.01 4.03
CA ALA A 268 -13.46 -1.70 5.14
C ALA A 268 -14.47 -2.05 6.24
N LYS A 269 -14.28 -3.21 6.88
CA LYS A 269 -15.25 -3.78 7.83
C LYS A 269 -14.53 -4.19 9.10
N ASN A 270 -15.04 -3.77 10.25
CA ASN A 270 -14.45 -4.07 11.57
C ASN A 270 -12.95 -3.75 11.61
N VAL A 271 -12.59 -2.48 11.45
CA VAL A 271 -11.19 -2.03 11.43
C VAL A 271 -10.88 -1.15 12.63
N GLU A 272 -9.76 -1.44 13.30
CA GLU A 272 -9.27 -0.70 14.46
C GLU A 272 -7.93 -0.02 14.12
N VAL A 273 -7.86 1.31 14.26
CA VAL A 273 -6.68 2.13 13.98
C VAL A 273 -6.27 2.86 15.24
N TYR A 274 -5.16 2.45 15.86
CA TYR A 274 -4.81 2.97 17.19
C TYR A 274 -3.32 3.05 17.50
N ASP A 275 -2.95 3.94 18.42
CA ASP A 275 -1.57 4.14 18.89
C ASP A 275 -0.57 4.42 17.74
N ASN A 276 -1.02 4.96 16.61
CA ASN A 276 -0.16 5.31 15.49
C ASN A 276 0.32 6.77 15.60
N LEU A 277 1.52 7.04 15.09
CA LEU A 277 1.95 8.38 14.72
C LEU A 277 1.60 8.62 13.24
N ILE A 278 0.69 9.55 12.97
CA ILE A 278 0.22 9.90 11.62
C ILE A 278 0.61 11.34 11.34
N GLU A 279 1.60 11.59 10.47
CA GLU A 279 2.12 12.94 10.32
C GLU A 279 2.51 13.41 8.91
N GLY A 280 2.33 14.71 8.66
CA GLY A 280 2.92 15.38 7.49
C GLY A 280 2.30 15.05 6.12
N HIS A 281 1.14 14.40 6.09
CA HIS A 281 0.40 14.13 4.85
C HIS A 281 -0.27 15.40 4.31
N LYS A 282 -0.03 15.74 3.04
CA LYS A 282 -0.52 17.00 2.45
C LYS A 282 -2.02 17.00 2.07
N THR A 283 -2.66 15.83 1.98
CA THR A 283 -4.06 15.69 1.53
C THR A 283 -4.98 15.21 2.66
N MET A 284 -4.68 14.07 3.29
CA MET A 284 -5.48 13.55 4.41
C MET A 284 -4.68 12.63 5.33
N GLY A 285 -5.07 12.59 6.61
CA GLY A 285 -4.54 11.63 7.59
C GLY A 285 -5.13 10.24 7.40
N ILE A 286 -6.45 10.11 7.62
CA ILE A 286 -7.22 8.87 7.49
C ILE A 286 -8.45 9.14 6.61
N GLY A 287 -8.62 8.36 5.55
CA GLY A 287 -9.86 8.32 4.74
C GLY A 287 -10.73 7.14 5.14
N ILE A 288 -12.00 7.38 5.43
CA ILE A 288 -13.04 6.36 5.65
C ILE A 288 -13.99 6.44 4.46
N THR A 289 -13.95 5.44 3.59
CA THR A 289 -14.61 5.53 2.28
C THR A 289 -15.31 4.24 1.89
N SER A 290 -16.57 4.33 1.47
CA SER A 290 -17.30 3.31 0.71
C SER A 290 -16.74 3.20 -0.70
N PHE A 291 -16.81 2.01 -1.30
CA PHE A 291 -16.44 1.79 -2.70
C PHE A 291 -17.27 2.63 -3.68
N HIS A 292 -18.49 3.01 -3.29
CA HIS A 292 -19.35 3.89 -4.08
C HIS A 292 -18.68 5.23 -4.46
N ILE A 293 -17.75 5.75 -3.66
CA ILE A 293 -17.04 6.99 -3.97
C ILE A 293 -16.20 6.89 -5.24
N THR A 294 -15.80 5.68 -5.64
CA THR A 294 -15.02 5.42 -6.86
C THR A 294 -15.85 5.59 -8.13
N GLN A 295 -17.19 5.50 -8.02
CA GLN A 295 -18.14 5.47 -9.14
C GLN A 295 -17.90 4.32 -10.14
N LEU A 296 -17.08 3.33 -9.77
CA LEU A 296 -16.82 2.17 -10.60
C LEU A 296 -17.97 1.16 -10.48
N PRO A 297 -18.39 0.54 -11.59
CA PRO A 297 -19.36 -0.54 -11.55
C PRO A 297 -18.70 -1.83 -11.04
N TRP A 298 -19.50 -2.72 -10.45
CA TRP A 298 -19.12 -4.09 -10.13
C TRP A 298 -20.26 -5.07 -10.44
N LYS A 299 -19.96 -6.37 -10.45
CA LYS A 299 -20.95 -7.41 -10.79
C LYS A 299 -21.26 -8.36 -9.63
N ASP A 300 -20.32 -8.54 -8.72
CA ASP A 300 -20.45 -9.50 -7.63
C ASP A 300 -21.53 -9.09 -6.62
N GLU A 301 -22.62 -9.86 -6.59
CA GLU A 301 -23.73 -9.66 -5.65
C GLU A 301 -23.36 -9.99 -4.21
N ARG A 302 -22.27 -10.72 -3.98
CA ARG A 302 -21.76 -11.02 -2.63
C ARG A 302 -21.10 -9.80 -1.99
N TYR A 303 -20.63 -8.86 -2.80
CA TYR A 303 -19.81 -7.74 -2.35
C TYR A 303 -20.63 -6.69 -1.58
N ASP A 304 -20.18 -6.35 -0.38
CA ASP A 304 -20.70 -5.23 0.40
C ASP A 304 -19.76 -4.02 0.20
N PRO A 305 -20.18 -2.98 -0.55
CA PRO A 305 -19.33 -1.85 -0.92
C PRO A 305 -19.12 -0.85 0.22
N TYR A 306 -19.77 -1.01 1.37
CA TYR A 306 -19.79 0.01 2.41
C TYR A 306 -18.67 -0.19 3.44
N THR A 307 -18.25 0.92 4.05
CA THR A 307 -17.32 0.93 5.18
C THR A 307 -18.07 1.14 6.48
N TYR A 308 -17.91 0.22 7.44
CA TYR A 308 -18.62 0.25 8.73
C TYR A 308 -17.84 -0.50 9.83
N ASP A 309 -18.26 -0.30 11.08
CA ASP A 309 -17.58 -0.83 12.27
C ASP A 309 -16.10 -0.38 12.32
N ILE A 310 -15.88 0.93 12.30
CA ILE A 310 -14.52 1.51 12.28
C ILE A 310 -14.24 2.15 13.62
N ASN A 311 -13.10 1.84 14.22
CA ASN A 311 -12.66 2.42 15.48
C ASN A 311 -11.29 3.08 15.33
N ILE A 312 -11.20 4.39 15.58
CA ILE A 312 -10.00 5.21 15.43
C ILE A 312 -9.73 5.89 16.77
N HIS A 313 -8.67 5.46 17.47
CA HIS A 313 -8.40 6.00 18.80
C HIS A 313 -6.94 6.04 19.20
N ASN A 314 -6.58 6.92 20.14
CA ASN A 314 -5.23 7.03 20.72
C ASN A 314 -4.11 7.29 19.67
N ASN A 315 -4.45 7.75 18.46
CA ASN A 315 -3.44 8.11 17.48
C ASN A 315 -2.90 9.51 17.80
N THR A 316 -1.61 9.72 17.56
CA THR A 316 -1.03 11.07 17.52
C THR A 316 -1.05 11.56 16.07
N ILE A 317 -1.82 12.61 15.80
CA ILE A 317 -1.97 13.15 14.44
C ILE A 317 -1.35 14.55 14.37
N LYS A 318 -0.33 14.69 13.52
CA LYS A 318 0.42 15.94 13.38
C LYS A 318 0.46 16.40 11.94
N ARG A 319 0.19 17.68 11.71
CA ARG A 319 0.27 18.21 10.34
C ARG A 319 0.71 19.66 10.30
N LYS A 320 1.18 20.04 9.11
CA LYS A 320 1.29 21.43 8.69
C LYS A 320 0.16 21.73 7.71
N SER A 321 -0.22 22.99 7.60
CA SER A 321 -1.07 23.40 6.48
C SER A 321 -0.34 23.13 5.17
N ALA A 322 -1.05 22.55 4.21
CA ALA A 322 -0.56 22.21 2.89
C ALA A 322 -1.71 22.35 1.89
N ILE A 323 -1.38 22.47 0.61
CA ILE A 323 -2.37 22.38 -0.46
C ILE A 323 -2.59 20.88 -0.71
N PRO A 324 -3.82 20.36 -0.54
CA PRO A 324 -4.14 18.98 -0.91
C PRO A 324 -3.80 18.72 -2.38
N ASP A 325 -3.58 17.46 -2.72
CA ASP A 325 -3.15 17.10 -4.07
C ASP A 325 -4.08 17.63 -5.16
N LEU A 326 -3.51 18.14 -6.25
CA LEU A 326 -4.26 18.66 -7.40
C LEU A 326 -4.13 17.76 -8.64
N SER A 327 -3.41 16.64 -8.53
CA SER A 327 -3.15 15.72 -9.64
C SER A 327 -4.23 14.64 -9.78
N LYS A 328 -4.82 14.21 -8.67
CA LYS A 328 -5.88 13.19 -8.59
C LYS A 328 -7.21 13.81 -8.19
N ASP A 329 -8.32 13.25 -8.69
CA ASP A 329 -9.65 13.82 -8.49
C ASP A 329 -10.07 13.80 -7.01
N PHE A 330 -9.72 12.77 -6.27
CA PHE A 330 -9.96 12.74 -4.82
C PHE A 330 -9.20 13.86 -4.09
N GLY A 331 -7.95 14.13 -4.47
CA GLY A 331 -7.19 15.28 -3.94
C GLY A 331 -7.83 16.63 -4.29
N LYS A 332 -8.23 16.80 -5.55
CA LYS A 332 -8.92 18.02 -6.02
C LYS A 332 -10.21 18.26 -5.25
N MET A 333 -10.98 17.20 -4.98
CA MET A 333 -12.19 17.24 -4.16
C MET A 333 -11.87 17.73 -2.74
N VAL A 334 -10.84 17.19 -2.10
CA VAL A 334 -10.41 17.67 -0.76
C VAL A 334 -10.02 19.15 -0.80
N ASN A 335 -9.26 19.59 -1.81
CA ASN A 335 -8.90 21.01 -1.94
C ASN A 335 -10.10 21.91 -2.26
N MET A 336 -11.10 21.42 -3.00
CA MET A 336 -12.33 22.15 -3.32
C MET A 336 -13.17 22.39 -2.05
N LEU A 337 -13.37 21.34 -1.24
CA LEU A 337 -14.17 21.41 -0.02
C LEU A 337 -13.42 22.11 1.13
N PHE A 338 -12.09 21.95 1.17
CA PHE A 338 -11.23 22.47 2.24
C PHE A 338 -9.96 23.14 1.70
N PRO A 339 -10.07 24.33 1.05
CA PRO A 339 -8.93 24.98 0.42
C PRO A 339 -7.76 25.21 1.39
N GLY A 340 -6.60 24.61 1.07
CA GLY A 340 -5.38 24.70 1.89
C GLY A 340 -5.47 24.06 3.28
N LYS A 341 -6.50 23.24 3.53
CA LYS A 341 -6.78 22.61 4.83
C LYS A 341 -7.02 21.11 4.64
N PRO A 342 -5.98 20.27 4.57
CA PRO A 342 -6.14 18.82 4.64
C PRO A 342 -6.88 18.41 5.92
N GLN A 343 -7.60 17.29 5.89
CA GLN A 343 -8.40 16.75 7.00
C GLN A 343 -7.65 15.63 7.73
N ASP A 344 -7.75 15.52 9.05
CA ASP A 344 -7.14 14.43 9.86
C ASP A 344 -7.88 13.15 9.62
N ILE A 345 -9.20 13.24 9.68
CA ILE A 345 -10.09 12.13 9.41
C ILE A 345 -11.15 12.64 8.44
N LEU A 346 -11.25 12.00 7.28
CA LEU A 346 -12.18 12.34 6.21
C LEU A 346 -13.10 11.15 5.98
N TYR A 347 -14.38 11.30 6.31
CA TYR A 347 -15.41 10.31 6.07
C TYR A 347 -16.24 10.70 4.85
N ASP A 348 -16.49 9.77 3.93
CA ASP A 348 -17.30 10.04 2.74
C ASP A 348 -18.79 10.30 3.04
N GLY A 349 -19.31 9.76 4.15
CA GLY A 349 -20.71 9.88 4.52
C GLY A 349 -21.66 8.97 3.75
N ILE A 350 -21.16 8.02 2.96
CA ILE A 350 -22.03 7.12 2.17
C ILE A 350 -22.59 6.03 3.09
N LEU A 351 -23.92 5.96 3.17
CA LEU A 351 -24.65 5.08 4.08
C LEU A 351 -25.30 3.91 3.35
N LYS A 352 -25.45 2.77 4.03
CA LYS A 352 -26.32 1.68 3.57
C LYS A 352 -27.76 2.20 3.39
N LYS A 353 -28.47 1.70 2.38
CA LYS A 353 -29.82 2.19 2.00
C LYS A 353 -30.82 2.27 3.16
N ASP A 354 -30.77 1.30 4.07
CA ASP A 354 -31.69 1.20 5.22
C ASP A 354 -31.05 1.63 6.55
N ALA A 355 -29.88 2.28 6.50
CA ALA A 355 -29.16 2.72 7.68
C ALA A 355 -29.84 3.96 8.30
N VAL A 356 -30.14 3.90 9.60
CA VAL A 356 -30.88 4.95 10.33
C VAL A 356 -30.18 5.33 11.63
N GLY A 357 -30.34 6.59 12.03
CA GLY A 357 -29.72 7.14 13.24
C GLY A 357 -28.59 8.11 12.94
N THR A 358 -27.93 8.61 13.98
CA THR A 358 -26.87 9.64 13.88
C THR A 358 -25.52 9.06 13.49
N ASN A 359 -25.29 7.77 13.76
CA ASN A 359 -24.06 7.04 13.41
C ASN A 359 -24.38 5.62 12.93
N PRO A 360 -25.07 5.48 11.79
CA PRO A 360 -25.66 4.22 11.38
C PRO A 360 -24.62 3.22 10.81
N MET A 361 -23.39 3.69 10.55
CA MET A 361 -22.26 2.87 10.08
C MET A 361 -21.31 2.47 11.22
N ASN A 362 -21.66 2.78 12.47
CA ASN A 362 -20.87 2.46 13.66
C ASN A 362 -19.40 2.93 13.56
N ILE A 363 -19.21 4.21 13.27
CA ILE A 363 -17.89 4.85 13.21
C ILE A 363 -17.56 5.46 14.56
N CYS A 364 -16.40 5.11 15.10
CA CYS A 364 -15.97 5.46 16.43
C CYS A 364 -14.66 6.22 16.39
N ILE A 365 -14.64 7.46 16.87
CA ILE A 365 -13.47 8.33 16.88
C ILE A 365 -13.30 8.90 18.28
N LYS A 366 -12.21 8.55 18.98
CA LYS A 366 -11.97 9.04 20.34
C LYS A 366 -10.49 9.19 20.67
N ASP A 367 -10.16 10.05 21.62
CA ASP A 367 -8.82 10.13 22.23
C ASP A 367 -7.65 10.27 21.25
N ASN A 368 -7.86 10.86 20.06
CA ASN A 368 -6.77 11.13 19.11
C ASN A 368 -6.11 12.46 19.47
N ASP A 369 -4.82 12.42 19.77
CA ASP A 369 -4.02 13.59 20.13
C ASP A 369 -3.65 14.41 18.89
N ALA A 370 -4.21 15.62 18.79
CA ALA A 370 -3.94 16.60 17.75
C ALA A 370 -4.19 18.01 18.29
N ASP A 371 -3.40 19.00 17.84
CA ASP A 371 -3.59 20.42 18.23
C ASP A 371 -5.00 20.92 17.88
N GLU A 372 -5.50 20.55 16.70
CA GLU A 372 -6.85 20.80 16.21
C GLU A 372 -7.23 19.60 15.33
N LEU A 373 -8.02 18.66 15.86
CA LEU A 373 -8.47 17.51 15.08
C LEU A 373 -9.50 17.95 14.04
N ARG A 374 -9.08 18.00 12.77
CA ARG A 374 -9.93 18.35 11.62
C ARG A 374 -10.62 17.10 11.11
N PHE A 375 -11.90 17.02 11.42
CA PHE A 375 -12.78 15.99 10.90
C PHE A 375 -13.75 16.58 9.87
N ALA A 376 -14.08 15.78 8.86
CA ALA A 376 -15.23 16.05 8.01
C ALA A 376 -15.90 14.76 7.54
N ASN A 377 -17.22 14.70 7.69
CA ASN A 377 -18.10 13.91 6.85
C ASN A 377 -18.49 14.79 5.65
N ILE A 378 -18.21 14.34 4.43
CA ILE A 378 -18.42 15.15 3.22
C ILE A 378 -19.79 14.97 2.56
N ASP A 379 -20.63 14.05 3.01
CA ASP A 379 -21.96 13.83 2.43
C ASP A 379 -21.91 13.52 0.91
N ALA A 380 -21.01 12.61 0.51
CA ALA A 380 -20.71 12.35 -0.89
C ALA A 380 -21.90 11.79 -1.69
N SER A 381 -22.87 11.13 -1.05
CA SER A 381 -24.08 10.64 -1.72
C SER A 381 -25.07 11.74 -2.11
N ASN A 382 -24.92 12.95 -1.56
CA ASN A 382 -25.81 14.09 -1.80
C ASN A 382 -25.01 15.30 -2.32
N ASP A 383 -24.08 15.06 -3.25
CA ASP A 383 -23.29 16.10 -3.92
C ASP A 383 -22.56 17.09 -2.98
N PHE A 384 -22.21 16.61 -1.77
CA PHE A 384 -21.58 17.39 -0.71
C PHE A 384 -22.44 18.53 -0.15
N ASP A 385 -23.77 18.46 -0.30
CA ASP A 385 -24.70 19.51 0.13
C ASP A 385 -24.63 19.78 1.65
N ASN A 386 -24.35 18.76 2.47
CA ASN A 386 -24.34 18.86 3.93
C ASN A 386 -23.01 18.43 4.57
N VAL A 387 -21.88 18.92 4.07
CA VAL A 387 -20.56 18.69 4.70
C VAL A 387 -20.61 19.04 6.20
N ASN A 388 -20.37 18.03 7.05
CA ASN A 388 -20.45 18.14 8.49
C ASN A 388 -19.06 17.95 9.11
N LYS A 389 -18.64 18.93 9.93
CA LYS A 389 -17.32 18.93 10.61
C LYS A 389 -17.41 18.57 12.09
N SER A 390 -18.61 18.26 12.58
CA SER A 390 -18.83 17.86 13.97
C SER A 390 -18.44 16.40 14.18
N LEU A 391 -17.63 16.16 15.22
CA LEU A 391 -17.28 14.82 15.69
C LEU A 391 -18.35 14.21 16.61
N GLU A 392 -19.29 15.00 17.13
CA GLU A 392 -20.30 14.56 18.11
C GLU A 392 -21.01 13.26 17.73
N PRO A 393 -21.44 13.03 16.47
CA PRO A 393 -22.09 11.76 16.11
C PRO A 393 -21.19 10.52 16.23
N TYR A 394 -19.86 10.72 16.18
CA TYR A 394 -18.84 9.68 16.11
C TYR A 394 -18.04 9.53 17.40
N ALA A 395 -18.31 10.39 18.40
CA ALA A 395 -17.72 10.30 19.72
C ALA A 395 -18.32 9.13 20.49
N CYS A 396 -17.55 8.06 20.66
CA CYS A 396 -17.97 6.89 21.44
C CYS A 396 -17.70 7.07 22.92
N LEU A 397 -18.51 6.37 23.73
CA LEU A 397 -18.32 6.25 25.17
C LEU A 397 -17.17 5.30 25.56
#